data_AF-A0A1M7JL68-F1
#
_entry.id   AF-A0A1M7JL68-F1
#
_cell.length_a   1.000
_cell.length_b   1.000
_cell.length_c   1.000
_cell.angle_alpha   90.00
_cell.angle_beta   90.00
_cell.angle_gamma   90.00
#
_symmetry.space_group_name_H-M   'P 1'
#
loop_
_entity.id
_entity.type
_entity.pdbx_description
1 polymer ?
#
loop_
_entity_poly.entity_id
_entity_poly.type
_entity_poly.pdbx_seq_one_letter_code
_entity_poly.pdbx_strand_id
1 'polypeptide(L)' 'MTYLRGYQVTDASGKVTFTTIVPGWYSPRVAHIHLKVHQGGSAGKTADGYDGTIGIDPSATSSTGAGAPPSGAPSPP' A
#
# COMPACT_ATOMS: atom_id res chain seq x y z
N MET A 1 -2.87 16.02 10.48
CA MET A 1 -2.16 14.80 10.90
C MET A 1 -2.17 13.82 9.74
N THR A 2 -1.02 13.49 9.17
CA THR A 2 -0.96 12.65 7.96
C THR A 2 -0.05 11.46 8.18
N TYR A 3 -0.55 10.45 8.87
CA TYR A 3 0.15 9.17 9.06
C TYR A 3 -0.03 8.26 7.83
N LEU A 4 0.96 7.39 7.59
CA LEU A 4 0.94 6.35 6.55
C LEU A 4 0.74 6.89 5.12
N ARG A 5 1.17 8.14 4.87
CA ARG A 5 1.19 8.76 3.55
C ARG A 5 2.55 9.41 3.33
N GLY A 6 3.07 9.32 2.11
CA GLY A 6 4.34 9.91 1.72
C GLY A 6 4.50 9.93 0.21
N TYR A 7 5.49 10.68 -0.27
CA TYR A 7 5.90 10.69 -1.67
C TYR A 7 7.42 10.56 -1.73
N GLN A 8 7.92 9.97 -2.81
CA GLN A 8 9.34 9.88 -3.10
C GLN A 8 9.54 10.06 -4.59
N VAL A 9 10.68 10.66 -4.98
CA VAL A 9 11.12 10.71 -6.37
C VAL A 9 11.99 9.47 -6.63
N THR A 10 11.74 8.79 -7.75
CA THR A 10 12.54 7.63 -8.16
C THR A 10 13.99 8.02 -8.40
N ASP A 11 14.90 7.14 -8.04
CA ASP A 11 16.30 7.26 -8.43
C ASP A 11 16.51 7.06 -9.95
N ALA A 12 17.76 7.16 -10.41
CA ALA A 12 18.12 6.96 -11.81
C ALA A 12 17.81 5.54 -12.35
N SER A 13 17.58 4.57 -11.46
CA SER A 13 17.18 3.19 -11.81
C SER A 13 15.66 3.00 -11.74
N GLY A 14 14.88 4.06 -11.48
CA GLY A 14 13.42 3.99 -11.36
C GLY A 14 12.92 3.42 -10.04
N LYS A 15 13.76 3.38 -8.98
CA LYS A 15 13.42 2.75 -7.70
C LYS A 15 13.10 3.78 -6.62
N VAL A 16 12.19 3.40 -5.72
CA VAL A 16 11.88 4.10 -4.47
C VAL A 16 11.74 3.08 -3.34
N THR A 17 12.02 3.50 -2.11
CA THR A 17 11.83 2.67 -0.91
C THR A 17 11.00 3.45 0.10
N PHE A 18 9.98 2.79 0.64
CA PHE A 18 9.16 3.29 1.75
C PHE A 18 9.28 2.35 2.93
N THR A 19 9.48 2.91 4.12
CA THR A 19 9.38 2.17 5.38
C THR A 19 8.04 2.51 6.02
N THR A 20 7.21 1.49 6.22
CA THR A 20 5.87 1.62 6.82
C THR A 20 5.55 0.36 7.64
N ILE A 21 4.43 0.38 8.35
CA ILE A 21 3.85 -0.82 8.97
C ILE A 21 2.99 -1.59 7.96
N VAL A 22 2.76 -2.87 8.24
CA VAL A 22 1.79 -3.68 7.49
C VAL A 22 0.38 -3.11 7.73
N PRO A 23 -0.42 -2.88 6.67
CA PRO A 23 -1.78 -2.38 6.83
C PRO A 23 -2.67 -3.42 7.51
N GLY A 24 -3.63 -2.96 8.30
CA GLY A 24 -4.72 -3.80 8.78
C GLY A 24 -5.63 -4.25 7.62
N TRP A 25 -6.52 -5.21 7.89
CA TRP A 25 -7.49 -5.72 6.92
C TRP A 25 -8.91 -5.68 7.48
N TYR A 26 -9.89 -5.66 6.57
CA TYR A 26 -11.32 -5.64 6.90
C TYR A 26 -12.12 -6.22 5.74
N SER A 27 -13.17 -6.99 6.01
CA SER A 27 -14.02 -7.50 4.93
C SER A 27 -14.74 -6.36 4.20
N PRO A 28 -14.80 -6.36 2.86
CA PRO A 28 -14.45 -7.43 1.92
C PRO A 28 -13.06 -7.30 1.26
N ARG A 29 -12.14 -6.50 1.83
CA ARG A 29 -10.85 -6.18 1.21
C ARG A 29 -9.68 -6.82 1.95
N VAL A 30 -8.77 -7.42 1.18
CA VAL A 30 -7.45 -7.81 1.69
C VAL A 30 -6.65 -6.58 2.10
N ALA A 31 -5.65 -6.78 2.96
CA ALA A 31 -4.68 -5.74 3.32
C ALA A 31 -4.00 -5.21 2.04
N HIS A 32 -3.96 -3.88 1.87
CA HIS A 32 -3.39 -3.27 0.67
C HIS A 32 -2.75 -1.90 0.94
N ILE A 33 -1.81 -1.52 0.08
CA ILE A 33 -1.16 -0.21 0.07
C ILE A 33 -1.59 0.52 -1.21
N HIS A 34 -2.09 1.75 -1.08
CA HIS A 34 -2.39 2.59 -2.24
C HIS A 34 -1.10 3.18 -2.83
N LEU A 35 -0.98 3.15 -4.16
CA LEU A 35 0.14 3.73 -4.89
C LEU A 35 -0.36 4.64 -6.02
N LYS A 36 0.30 5.78 -6.17
CA LYS A 36 0.16 6.67 -7.32
C LYS A 36 1.55 6.99 -7.89
N VAL A 37 1.72 6.83 -9.19
CA VAL A 37 2.94 7.16 -9.92
C VAL A 37 2.66 8.30 -10.87
N HIS A 38 3.49 9.33 -10.79
CA HIS A 38 3.47 10.51 -11.64
C HIS A 38 4.72 10.52 -12.52
N GLN A 39 4.55 10.44 -13.83
CA GLN A 39 5.67 10.52 -14.77
C GLN A 39 5.94 11.97 -15.14
N GLY A 40 7.21 12.40 -15.15
CA GLY A 40 7.58 13.78 -15.51
C GLY A 40 7.43 14.81 -14.39
N GLY A 41 7.38 14.37 -13.12
CA GLY A 41 7.52 15.25 -11.95
C GLY A 41 6.31 16.15 -11.63
N SER A 42 5.22 16.03 -12.38
CA SER A 42 3.99 16.80 -12.12
C SER A 42 3.02 16.00 -11.24
N ALA A 43 2.72 16.52 -10.05
CA ALA A 43 1.74 15.95 -9.13
C ALA A 43 0.31 16.15 -9.68
N GLY A 44 -0.13 15.26 -10.58
CA GLY A 44 -1.47 15.23 -11.17
C GLY A 44 -1.68 13.95 -11.99
N LYS A 45 -2.91 13.64 -12.42
CA LYS A 45 -3.09 12.53 -13.40
C LYS A 45 -2.35 12.91 -14.68
N THR A 46 -1.16 12.37 -14.87
CA THR A 46 -0.48 12.37 -16.16
C THR A 46 -1.12 11.27 -17.00
N ALA A 47 -1.21 11.45 -18.32
CA ALA A 47 -1.73 10.40 -19.22
C ALA A 47 -0.99 9.06 -19.02
N ASP A 48 0.30 9.15 -18.68
CA ASP A 48 1.19 8.01 -18.43
C ASP A 48 1.34 7.67 -16.92
N GLY A 49 0.49 8.24 -16.06
CA GLY A 49 0.52 7.96 -14.62
C GLY A 49 -0.17 6.64 -14.27
N TYR A 50 0.15 6.09 -13.09
CA TYR A 50 -0.50 4.88 -12.57
C TYR A 50 -1.20 5.18 -11.25
N ASP A 51 -2.44 4.69 -11.10
CA ASP A 51 -3.19 4.68 -9.84
C ASP A 51 -3.58 3.23 -9.54
N GLY A 52 -3.14 2.70 -8.40
CA GLY A 52 -3.41 1.30 -8.07
C GLY A 52 -3.16 0.92 -6.61
N THR A 53 -3.18 -0.38 -6.36
CA THR A 53 -3.01 -0.96 -5.02
C THR A 53 -2.05 -2.14 -5.06
N ILE A 54 -1.16 -2.22 -4.07
CA ILE A 54 -0.33 -3.41 -3.80
C ILE A 54 -1.09 -4.27 -2.80
N GLY A 55 -1.54 -5.45 -3.22
CA GLY A 55 -2.16 -6.44 -2.33
C GLY A 55 -1.11 -7.18 -1.51
N ILE A 56 -1.39 -7.44 -0.24
CA ILE A 56 -0.54 -8.24 0.62
C ILE A 56 -1.13 -9.66 0.70
N ASP A 57 -0.33 -10.65 0.32
CA ASP A 57 -0.68 -12.06 0.46
C ASP A 57 -0.83 -12.40 1.96
N PRO A 58 -1.98 -12.94 2.40
CA PRO A 58 -2.21 -13.31 3.79
C PRO A 58 -1.14 -14.26 4.37
N SER A 59 -0.57 -15.15 3.54
CA SER A 59 0.49 -16.07 3.96
C SER A 59 1.77 -15.33 4.36
N ALA A 60 2.05 -14.18 3.73
CA ALA A 60 3.21 -13.33 4.03
C ALA A 60 3.08 -12.56 5.34
N THR A 61 1.86 -12.44 5.90
CA THR A 61 1.59 -11.68 7.14
C THR A 61 1.60 -12.50 8.42
N SER A 62 1.68 -13.82 8.34
CA SER A 62 1.66 -14.75 9.47
C SER A 62 2.77 -14.50 10.51
N SER A 63 3.89 -13.89 10.11
CA SER A 63 5.02 -13.55 10.99
C SER A 63 4.99 -12.11 11.53
N THR A 64 4.17 -11.21 10.97
CA THR A 64 4.30 -9.75 11.19
C THR A 64 3.23 -9.15 12.09
N GLY A 65 2.32 -9.96 12.65
CA GLY A 65 1.29 -9.43 13.55
C GLY A 65 0.42 -8.37 12.89
N ALA A 66 0.14 -8.51 11.58
CA ALA A 66 -0.93 -7.76 10.93
C ALA A 66 -2.18 -8.04 11.77
N GLY A 67 -2.56 -7.03 12.57
CA GLY A 67 -3.44 -7.23 13.71
C GLY A 67 -4.65 -8.04 13.28
N ALA A 68 -5.02 -9.03 14.11
CA ALA A 68 -6.31 -9.68 13.99
C ALA A 68 -7.35 -8.58 13.71
N PRO A 69 -8.27 -8.81 12.77
CA PRO A 69 -9.22 -7.79 12.42
C PRO A 69 -10.01 -7.38 13.69
N PRO A 70 -10.56 -6.17 13.75
CA PRO A 70 -11.46 -5.82 14.86
C PRO A 70 -12.50 -6.94 15.03
N SER A 71 -12.74 -7.33 16.28
CA SER A 71 -13.52 -8.52 16.64
C SER A 71 -14.79 -8.66 15.80
N GLY A 72 -14.86 -9.70 14.97
CA GLY A 72 -16.01 -9.98 14.11
C GLY A 72 -15.75 -9.95 12.60
N ALA A 73 -14.53 -9.67 12.11
CA ALA A 73 -14.28 -9.81 10.69
C ALA A 73 -14.13 -11.29 10.28
N PRO A 74 -14.66 -11.68 9.11
CA PRO A 74 -14.56 -13.05 8.61
C PRO A 74 -13.11 -13.42 8.36
N SER A 75 -12.77 -14.71 8.49
CA SER A 75 -11.45 -15.26 8.16
C SER A 75 -10.96 -14.79 6.78
N PRO A 76 -9.63 -14.68 6.56
CA PRO A 76 -9.12 -14.49 5.22
C PRO A 76 -9.66 -15.61 4.29
N PRO A 77 -9.86 -15.31 2.98
CA PRO A 77 -10.29 -16.32 2.02
C PRO A 77 -9.30 -17.49 1.93
#